data_AF-D7EKK3-F1
#
_entry.id   AF-D7EKK3-F1
#
_cell.length_a   1.000
_cell.length_b   1.000
_cell.length_c   1.000
_cell.angle_alpha   90.00
_cell.angle_beta   90.00
_cell.angle_gamma   90.00
#
_symmetry.space_group_name_H-M   'P 1'
#
loop_
_entity.id
_entity.type
_entity.pdbx_description
1 polymer ?
#
loop_
_entity_poly.entity_id
_entity_poly.type
_entity_poly.pdbx_seq_one_letter_code
_entity_poly.pdbx_strand_id
1 'polypeptide(L)'
;MAERAVQIAKNILRKAYEESSSIYPYLLAYRNTEVKDIKFSPAEALLNRKLRENLPTLADNLFPKIQENVKETKERSHRNIKSYYDRSAKDLPTLNKDQAVLVRKNKHWIPGKVVQRHSKPRSYIVETEGNILRRNRKDLRSSQFNPVPYNPYHFDIPVRETPAPPNEHNPPTVPNNNNPDVTNRLRPRRNIRIPSKFKDFVM
;
A
#
# COMPACT_ATOMS: atom_id res chain seq x y z
N MET A 1 -7.60 11.37 9.52
CA MET A 1 -7.35 12.41 10.57
C MET A 1 -7.15 11.78 11.95
N ALA A 2 -7.98 10.81 12.36
CA ALA A 2 -7.88 10.20 13.69
C ALA A 2 -6.49 9.63 14.04
N GLU A 3 -5.84 8.89 13.13
CA GLU A 3 -4.53 8.27 13.38
C GLU A 3 -3.45 9.28 13.79
N ARG A 4 -3.36 10.40 13.05
CA ARG A 4 -2.38 11.45 13.34
C ARG A 4 -2.70 12.16 14.66
N ALA A 5 -3.98 12.38 14.96
CA ALA A 5 -4.41 12.94 16.25
C ALA A 5 -4.03 12.03 17.42
N VAL A 6 -4.24 10.71 17.29
CA VAL A 6 -3.81 9.71 18.28
C VAL A 6 -2.29 9.75 18.47
N GLN A 7 -1.54 9.87 17.39
CA GLN A 7 -0.08 9.99 17.48
C GLN A 7 0.35 11.24 18.24
N ILE A 8 -0.29 12.39 17.99
CA ILE A 8 -0.03 13.65 18.72
C ILE A 8 -0.37 13.47 20.20
N ALA A 9 -1.54 12.91 20.53
CA ALA A 9 -1.96 12.66 21.91
C ALA A 9 -0.97 11.75 22.65
N LYS A 10 -0.54 10.64 22.03
CA LYS A 10 0.49 9.76 22.59
C LYS A 10 1.81 10.48 22.82
N ASN A 11 2.23 11.37 21.91
CA ASN A 11 3.45 12.15 22.07
C ASN A 11 3.34 13.13 23.24
N ILE A 12 2.19 13.79 23.42
CA ILE A 12 1.94 14.68 24.55
C ILE A 12 2.03 13.92 25.87
N LEU A 13 1.36 12.77 25.97
CA LEU A 13 1.37 11.93 27.18
C LEU A 13 2.78 11.42 27.51
N ARG A 14 3.53 10.98 26.49
CA ARG A 14 4.90 10.51 26.66
C ARG A 14 5.81 11.60 27.21
N LYS A 15 5.77 12.82 26.66
CA LYS A 15 6.58 13.94 27.16
C LYS A 15 6.26 14.30 28.60
N ALA A 16 4.97 14.35 28.96
CA ALA A 16 4.55 14.61 30.32
C ALA A 16 5.05 13.55 31.30
N TYR A 17 5.07 12.27 30.89
CA TYR A 17 5.62 11.18 31.67
C TYR A 17 7.15 11.27 31.83
N GLU A 18 7.87 11.52 30.73
CA GLU A 18 9.34 11.67 30.72
C GLU A 18 9.81 12.81 31.65
N GLU A 19 9.10 13.93 31.68
CA GLU A 19 9.41 15.10 32.51
C GLU A 19 8.73 15.06 33.90
N SER A 20 8.00 13.97 34.24
CA SER A 20 7.24 13.83 35.48
C SER A 20 6.35 15.04 35.81
N SER A 21 5.76 15.63 34.77
CA SER A 21 5.00 16.88 34.84
C SER A 21 3.53 16.65 34.48
N SER A 22 2.70 17.67 34.74
CA SER A 22 1.29 17.63 34.34
C SER A 22 1.14 17.66 32.81
N ILE A 23 0.03 17.14 32.30
CA ILE A 23 -0.26 17.12 30.85
C ILE A 23 -0.63 18.53 30.33
N TYR A 24 -1.16 19.40 31.19
CA TYR A 24 -1.74 20.68 30.80
C TYR A 24 -0.78 21.64 30.06
N PRO A 25 0.49 21.81 30.46
CA PRO A 25 1.44 22.67 29.74
C PRO A 25 1.68 22.22 28.30
N TYR A 26 1.83 20.91 28.04
CA TYR A 26 2.02 20.39 26.68
C TYR A 26 0.78 20.52 25.83
N LEU A 27 -0.40 20.34 26.44
CA LEU A 27 -1.67 20.53 25.74
C LEU A 27 -1.89 22.01 25.40
N LEU A 28 -1.52 22.92 26.31
CA LEU A 28 -1.54 24.36 26.08
C LEU A 28 -0.60 24.72 24.92
N ALA A 29 0.63 24.23 24.94
CA ALA A 29 1.60 24.44 23.86
C ALA A 29 1.09 23.91 22.51
N TYR A 30 0.51 22.71 22.47
CA TYR A 30 -0.10 22.16 21.26
C TYR A 30 -1.23 23.06 20.72
N ARG A 31 -2.07 23.61 21.60
CA ARG A 31 -3.17 24.50 21.22
C ARG A 31 -2.67 25.83 20.66
N ASN A 32 -1.52 26.33 21.11
CA ASN A 32 -0.92 27.59 20.63
C ASN A 32 0.07 27.41 19.47
N THR A 33 0.50 26.17 19.17
CA THR A 33 1.42 25.90 18.07
C THR A 33 0.72 25.97 16.72
N GLU A 34 1.23 26.81 15.83
CA GLU A 34 0.70 26.96 14.48
C GLU A 34 0.88 25.68 13.64
N VAL A 35 -0.17 25.33 12.90
CA VAL A 35 -0.12 24.22 11.94
C VAL A 35 0.60 24.72 10.69
N LYS A 36 1.77 24.15 10.38
CA LYS A 36 2.65 24.54 9.25
C LYS A 36 1.93 24.87 7.94
N ASP A 37 0.92 24.08 7.59
CA ASP A 37 0.21 24.17 6.32
C ASP A 37 -0.85 25.28 6.26
N ILE A 38 -1.45 25.63 7.40
CA ILE A 38 -2.60 26.55 7.47
C ILE A 38 -2.19 27.86 8.18
N LYS A 39 -1.06 27.86 8.89
CA LYS A 39 -0.48 28.98 9.66
C LYS A 39 -1.36 29.50 10.81
N PHE A 40 -2.31 28.68 11.26
CA PHE A 40 -3.13 28.96 12.44
C PHE A 40 -2.92 27.88 13.48
N SER A 41 -2.96 28.28 14.76
CA SER A 41 -2.96 27.35 15.87
C SER A 41 -4.37 26.75 16.11
N PRO A 42 -4.48 25.58 16.76
CA PRO A 42 -5.77 25.03 17.14
C PRO A 42 -6.63 25.96 18.00
N ALA A 43 -6.01 26.76 18.88
CA ALA A 43 -6.69 27.75 19.69
C ALA A 43 -7.28 28.87 18.83
N GLU A 44 -6.52 29.39 17.86
CA GLU A 44 -7.02 30.41 16.94
C GLU A 44 -8.13 29.87 16.04
N ALA A 45 -8.01 28.63 15.57
CA ALA A 45 -9.04 28.01 14.74
C ALA A 45 -10.38 27.82 15.48
N LEU A 46 -10.36 27.66 16.81
CA LEU A 46 -11.54 27.40 17.63
C LEU A 46 -12.08 28.66 18.33
N LEU A 47 -11.18 29.52 18.82
CA LEU A 47 -11.47 30.65 19.71
C LEU A 47 -11.10 32.00 19.09
N ASN A 48 -10.56 32.01 17.86
CA ASN A 48 -10.04 33.20 17.18
C ASN A 48 -8.93 33.94 17.95
N ARG A 49 -8.33 33.34 18.98
CA ARG A 49 -7.26 33.95 19.78
C ARG A 49 -6.21 32.93 20.20
N LYS A 50 -5.01 33.39 20.53
CA LYS A 50 -4.01 32.57 21.23
C LYS A 50 -4.32 32.51 22.73
N LEU A 51 -3.99 31.40 23.37
CA LEU A 51 -4.11 31.25 24.82
C LEU A 51 -2.88 31.85 25.51
N ARG A 52 -3.07 32.37 26.72
CA ARG A 52 -1.95 32.86 27.53
C ARG A 52 -1.01 31.69 27.86
N GLU A 53 0.26 31.83 27.52
CA GLU A 53 1.32 30.86 27.79
C GLU A 53 2.47 31.51 28.56
N ASN A 54 3.42 30.69 29.02
CA ASN A 54 4.59 31.17 29.78
C ASN A 54 5.60 31.93 28.91
N LEU A 55 5.51 31.80 27.58
CA LEU A 55 6.35 32.55 26.66
C LEU A 55 5.83 33.98 26.52
N PRO A 56 6.73 34.98 26.46
CA PRO A 56 6.34 36.36 26.26
C PRO A 56 5.63 36.50 24.91
N THR A 57 4.39 36.98 24.94
CA THR A 57 3.54 37.17 23.76
C THR A 57 2.91 38.56 23.80
N LEU A 58 2.70 39.17 22.64
CA LEU A 58 2.00 40.44 22.51
C LEU A 58 0.56 40.34 23.03
N ALA A 59 0.12 41.32 23.84
CA ALA A 59 -1.23 41.37 24.39
C ALA A 59 -2.32 41.24 23.30
N ASP A 60 -2.08 41.83 22.13
CA ASP A 60 -2.99 41.80 20.99
C ASP A 60 -3.31 40.39 20.49
N ASN A 61 -2.45 39.39 20.73
CA ASN A 61 -2.68 38.01 20.30
C ASN A 61 -3.65 37.25 21.23
N LEU A 62 -3.90 37.79 22.43
CA LEU A 62 -4.84 37.22 23.41
C LEU A 62 -6.28 37.68 23.15
N PHE A 63 -6.48 38.68 22.29
CA PHE A 63 -7.79 39.14 21.85
C PHE A 63 -8.26 38.37 20.61
N PRO A 64 -9.59 38.12 20.48
CA PRO A 64 -10.13 37.43 19.32
C PRO A 64 -9.94 38.25 18.05
N LYS A 65 -9.31 37.63 17.04
CA LYS A 65 -9.08 38.15 15.70
C LYS A 65 -9.64 37.16 14.69
N ILE A 66 -10.55 37.64 13.84
CA ILE A 66 -11.10 36.82 12.75
C ILE A 66 -9.98 36.55 11.75
N GLN A 67 -9.73 35.27 11.50
CA GLN A 67 -8.73 34.85 10.54
C GLN A 67 -9.33 34.93 9.12
N GLU A 68 -8.68 35.70 8.25
CA GLU A 68 -9.09 35.81 6.85
C GLU A 68 -8.49 34.68 5.99
N ASN A 69 -9.11 34.42 4.84
CA ASN A 69 -8.59 33.50 3.81
C ASN A 69 -8.34 32.04 4.26
N VAL A 70 -8.91 31.60 5.39
CA VAL A 70 -8.72 30.25 5.96
C VAL A 70 -9.10 29.14 4.97
N LYS A 71 -10.16 29.33 4.20
CA LYS A 71 -10.60 28.37 3.18
C LYS A 71 -9.57 28.25 2.07
N GLU A 72 -9.10 29.38 1.54
CA GLU A 72 -8.15 29.41 0.44
C GLU A 72 -6.78 28.84 0.83
N THR A 73 -6.28 29.15 2.04
CA THR A 73 -5.01 28.61 2.53
C THR A 73 -5.09 27.09 2.70
N LYS A 74 -6.19 26.59 3.25
CA LYS A 74 -6.45 25.15 3.38
C LYS A 74 -6.53 24.46 2.01
N GLU A 75 -7.25 25.04 1.06
CA GLU A 75 -7.33 24.49 -0.29
C GLU A 75 -5.99 24.50 -1.01
N ARG A 76 -5.22 25.58 -0.89
CA ARG A 76 -3.86 25.68 -1.44
C ARG A 76 -2.97 24.59 -0.86
N SER A 77 -3.00 24.38 0.45
CA SER A 77 -2.27 23.29 1.10
C SER A 77 -2.69 21.92 0.54
N HIS A 78 -4.00 21.64 0.44
CA HIS A 78 -4.50 20.40 -0.13
C HIS A 78 -4.04 20.19 -1.58
N ARG A 79 -4.08 21.24 -2.41
CA ARG A 79 -3.59 21.21 -3.80
C ARG A 79 -2.09 20.91 -3.87
N ASN A 80 -1.29 21.52 -3.00
CA ASN A 80 0.14 21.27 -2.93
C ASN A 80 0.41 19.82 -2.53
N ILE A 81 -0.19 19.33 -1.45
CA ILE A 81 -0.04 17.94 -1.00
C ILE A 81 -0.44 16.96 -2.11
N LYS A 82 -1.57 17.22 -2.78
CA LYS A 82 -2.03 16.42 -3.92
C LYS A 82 -1.00 16.43 -5.05
N SER A 83 -0.46 17.60 -5.43
CA SER A 83 0.50 17.69 -6.53
C SER A 83 1.80 16.93 -6.22
N TYR A 84 2.29 16.96 -4.97
CA TYR A 84 3.46 16.17 -4.58
C TYR A 84 3.17 14.67 -4.60
N TYR A 85 2.00 14.25 -4.12
CA TYR A 85 1.60 12.84 -4.12
C TYR A 85 1.42 12.30 -5.55
N ASP A 86 0.74 13.06 -6.41
CA ASP A 86 0.41 12.64 -7.77
C ASP A 86 1.64 12.51 -8.68
N ARG A 87 2.79 13.13 -8.34
CA ARG A 87 4.05 12.99 -9.09
C ARG A 87 4.55 11.56 -9.20
N SER A 88 4.34 10.75 -8.15
CA SER A 88 4.83 9.37 -8.08
C SER A 88 3.70 8.34 -7.97
N ALA A 89 2.46 8.78 -7.74
CA ALA A 89 1.31 7.91 -7.66
C ALA A 89 1.00 7.30 -9.03
N LYS A 90 0.78 5.98 -9.05
CA LYS A 90 0.28 5.24 -10.21
C LYS A 90 -0.96 4.47 -9.80
N ASP A 91 -2.01 4.55 -10.60
CA ASP A 91 -3.20 3.75 -10.36
C ASP A 91 -2.93 2.28 -10.68
N LEU A 92 -3.45 1.39 -9.83
CA LEU A 92 -3.43 -0.04 -10.08
C LEU A 92 -4.39 -0.40 -11.22
N PRO A 93 -4.06 -1.42 -12.04
CA PRO A 93 -4.92 -1.87 -13.14
C PRO A 93 -6.33 -2.21 -12.66
N THR A 94 -7.35 -1.81 -13.42
CA THR A 94 -8.74 -2.13 -13.09
C THR A 94 -9.00 -3.62 -13.10
N LEU A 95 -9.95 -4.06 -12.26
CA LEU A 95 -10.37 -5.45 -12.20
C LEU A 95 -11.75 -5.57 -12.84
N ASN A 96 -11.95 -6.64 -13.60
CA ASN A 96 -13.22 -6.90 -14.27
C ASN A 96 -14.18 -7.62 -13.33
N LYS A 97 -15.47 -7.51 -13.63
CA LYS A 97 -16.50 -8.34 -12.99
C LYS A 97 -16.14 -9.81 -13.22
N ASP A 98 -16.39 -10.62 -12.20
CA ASP A 98 -16.14 -12.05 -12.13
C ASP A 98 -14.65 -12.49 -12.16
N GLN A 99 -13.71 -11.54 -12.10
CA GLN A 99 -12.29 -11.86 -12.08
C GLN A 99 -11.84 -12.52 -10.76
N ALA A 100 -11.05 -13.59 -10.85
CA ALA A 100 -10.40 -14.23 -9.71
C ALA A 100 -9.32 -13.31 -9.10
N VAL A 101 -9.41 -13.09 -7.79
CA VAL A 101 -8.51 -12.21 -7.06
C VAL A 101 -8.12 -12.80 -5.72
N LEU A 102 -6.94 -12.42 -5.22
CA LEU A 102 -6.59 -12.61 -3.82
C LEU A 102 -7.00 -11.37 -3.04
N VAL A 103 -7.75 -11.57 -1.96
CA VAL A 103 -8.24 -10.54 -1.04
C VAL A 103 -7.35 -10.51 0.20
N ARG A 104 -6.88 -9.33 0.59
CA ARG A 104 -6.09 -9.17 1.82
C ARG A 104 -6.99 -9.22 3.05
N LYS A 105 -6.79 -10.25 3.89
CA LYS A 105 -7.39 -10.38 5.23
C LYS A 105 -6.25 -10.35 6.25
N ASN A 106 -6.15 -9.26 7.01
CA ASN A 106 -5.04 -8.99 7.92
C ASN A 106 -3.66 -9.03 7.20
N LYS A 107 -2.84 -10.01 7.52
CA LYS A 107 -1.51 -10.25 6.93
C LYS A 107 -1.52 -11.32 5.84
N HIS A 108 -2.66 -11.97 5.59
CA HIS A 108 -2.80 -13.08 4.65
C HIS A 108 -3.59 -12.68 3.41
N TRP A 109 -3.37 -13.42 2.32
CA TRP A 109 -4.07 -13.28 1.05
C TRP A 109 -4.94 -14.51 0.84
N ILE A 110 -6.25 -14.32 0.78
CA ILE A 110 -7.23 -15.40 0.61
C ILE A 110 -7.88 -15.31 -0.77
N PRO A 111 -8.26 -16.45 -1.38
CA PRO A 111 -8.92 -16.43 -2.67
C PRO A 111 -10.31 -15.77 -2.61
N GLY A 112 -10.68 -15.10 -3.68
CA GLY A 112 -11.98 -14.48 -3.84
C GLY A 112 -12.25 -14.10 -5.29
N LYS A 113 -13.42 -13.51 -5.51
CA LYS A 113 -13.93 -13.13 -6.82
C LYS A 113 -14.46 -11.71 -6.79
N VAL A 114 -14.22 -10.94 -7.84
CA VAL A 114 -14.79 -9.59 -7.96
C VAL A 114 -16.25 -9.71 -8.38
N VAL A 115 -17.16 -9.21 -7.53
CA VAL A 115 -18.59 -9.13 -7.87
C VAL A 115 -18.82 -7.94 -8.80
N GLN A 116 -18.33 -6.76 -8.40
CA GLN A 116 -18.43 -5.54 -9.20
C GLN A 116 -17.52 -4.43 -8.66
N ARG A 117 -17.36 -3.37 -9.46
CA ARG A 117 -16.75 -2.11 -9.02
C ARG A 117 -17.75 -1.32 -8.15
N HIS A 118 -17.26 -0.70 -7.08
CA HIS A 118 -18.09 0.15 -6.23
C HIS A 118 -18.18 1.58 -6.80
N SER A 119 -19.20 2.33 -6.40
CA SER A 119 -19.38 3.76 -6.75
C SER A 119 -18.24 4.69 -6.29
N LYS A 120 -17.38 4.24 -5.38
CA LYS A 120 -16.27 5.03 -4.84
C LYS A 120 -14.98 4.65 -5.55
N PRO A 121 -14.06 5.60 -5.79
CA PRO A 121 -12.83 5.32 -6.51
C PRO A 121 -12.02 4.22 -5.81
N ARG A 122 -11.30 3.42 -6.60
CA ARG A 122 -10.43 2.33 -6.14
C ARG A 122 -11.13 1.33 -5.18
N SER A 123 -12.45 1.24 -5.17
CA SER A 123 -13.22 0.36 -4.28
C SER A 123 -13.96 -0.68 -5.08
N TYR A 124 -13.97 -1.92 -4.61
CA TYR A 124 -14.60 -3.07 -5.24
C TYR A 124 -15.44 -3.84 -4.22
N ILE A 125 -16.47 -4.51 -4.73
CA ILE A 125 -17.24 -5.50 -3.99
C ILE A 125 -16.70 -6.86 -4.40
N VAL A 126 -16.24 -7.64 -3.42
CA VAL A 126 -15.63 -8.95 -3.64
C VAL A 126 -16.33 -9.98 -2.79
N GLU A 127 -16.42 -11.19 -3.31
CA GLU A 127 -16.89 -12.38 -2.61
C GLU A 127 -15.68 -13.22 -2.22
N THR A 128 -15.58 -13.58 -0.94
CA THR A 128 -14.49 -14.43 -0.42
C THR A 128 -15.02 -15.21 0.78
N GLU A 129 -14.71 -16.52 0.86
CA GLU A 129 -15.19 -17.40 1.94
C GLU A 129 -16.71 -17.27 2.19
N GLY A 130 -17.51 -17.15 1.12
CA GLY A 130 -18.97 -16.98 1.19
C GLY A 130 -19.46 -15.59 1.66
N ASN A 131 -18.57 -14.64 1.91
CA ASN A 131 -18.90 -13.30 2.38
C ASN A 131 -18.67 -12.24 1.31
N ILE A 132 -19.63 -11.31 1.18
CA ILE A 132 -19.52 -10.15 0.30
C ILE A 132 -18.95 -8.97 1.09
N LEU A 133 -17.79 -8.48 0.67
CA LEU A 133 -17.03 -7.44 1.36
C LEU A 133 -16.68 -6.29 0.41
N ARG A 134 -16.65 -5.07 0.95
CA ARG A 134 -16.07 -3.92 0.26
C ARG A 134 -14.58 -3.84 0.53
N ARG A 135 -13.76 -3.85 -0.52
CA ARG A 135 -12.29 -3.77 -0.41
C ARG A 135 -11.70 -2.71 -1.33
N ASN A 136 -10.59 -2.12 -0.91
CA ASN A 136 -9.83 -1.20 -1.76
C ASN A 136 -8.99 -1.98 -2.76
N ARG A 137 -8.72 -1.41 -3.93
CA ARG A 137 -7.92 -2.01 -4.99
C ARG A 137 -6.53 -2.44 -4.53
N LYS A 138 -5.92 -1.72 -3.57
CA LYS A 138 -4.62 -2.07 -2.97
C LYS A 138 -4.66 -3.39 -2.17
N ASP A 139 -5.84 -3.78 -1.72
CA ASP A 139 -6.09 -4.98 -0.92
C ASP A 139 -6.51 -6.16 -1.81
N LEU A 140 -6.41 -6.01 -3.13
CA LEU A 140 -6.76 -7.02 -4.13
C LEU A 140 -5.55 -7.28 -5.04
N ARG A 141 -5.28 -8.55 -5.35
CA ARG A 141 -4.31 -8.96 -6.38
C ARG A 141 -5.01 -9.81 -7.41
N SER A 142 -4.77 -9.55 -8.69
CA SER A 142 -5.24 -10.42 -9.77
C SER A 142 -4.58 -11.79 -9.62
N SER A 143 -5.39 -12.83 -9.64
CA SER A 143 -4.91 -14.22 -9.75
C SER A 143 -5.17 -14.70 -11.16
N GLN A 144 -4.18 -15.34 -11.79
CA GLN A 144 -4.38 -16.07 -13.05
C GLN A 144 -4.97 -17.46 -12.81
N PHE A 145 -4.93 -17.93 -11.58
CA PHE A 145 -5.50 -19.20 -11.16
C PHE A 145 -6.89 -18.92 -10.59
N ASN A 146 -7.91 -19.52 -11.21
CA ASN A 146 -9.19 -19.70 -10.55
C ASN A 146 -8.91 -20.49 -9.26
N PRO A 147 -9.40 -20.05 -8.09
CA PRO A 147 -9.24 -20.83 -6.88
C PRO A 147 -9.97 -22.15 -7.10
N VAL A 148 -9.20 -23.20 -7.37
CA VAL A 148 -9.70 -24.56 -7.30
C VAL A 148 -10.05 -24.75 -5.82
N PRO A 149 -11.29 -25.17 -5.48
CA PRO A 149 -11.59 -25.52 -4.11
C PRO A 149 -10.59 -26.58 -3.68
N TYR A 150 -9.84 -26.30 -2.61
CA TYR A 150 -8.90 -27.25 -2.03
C TYR A 150 -9.70 -28.52 -1.67
N ASN A 151 -9.49 -29.59 -2.44
CA ASN A 151 -10.05 -30.90 -2.17
C ASN A 151 -8.96 -31.73 -1.46
N PRO A 152 -9.07 -31.99 -0.15
CA PRO A 152 -8.05 -32.72 0.61
C PRO A 152 -7.88 -34.20 0.19
N TYR A 153 -8.65 -34.67 -0.81
CA TYR A 153 -8.62 -36.06 -1.30
C TYR A 153 -7.88 -36.28 -2.64
N HIS A 154 -7.25 -35.24 -3.23
CA HIS A 154 -6.44 -35.46 -4.44
C HIS A 154 -4.99 -35.78 -4.05
N PHE A 155 -4.70 -37.07 -3.84
CA PHE A 155 -3.33 -37.57 -3.87
C PHE A 155 -2.99 -37.84 -5.34
N ASP A 156 -1.99 -37.13 -5.87
CA ASP A 156 -1.39 -37.43 -7.17
C ASP A 156 -0.70 -38.80 -7.08
N ILE A 157 -1.43 -39.87 -7.38
CA ILE A 157 -0.85 -41.20 -7.54
C ILE A 157 -0.22 -41.23 -8.94
N PRO A 158 1.11 -41.42 -9.07
CA PRO A 158 1.72 -41.58 -10.39
C PRO A 158 1.21 -42.89 -10.99
N VAL A 159 0.40 -42.79 -12.04
CA VAL A 159 0.01 -43.93 -12.87
C VAL A 159 1.28 -44.43 -13.55
N ARG A 160 1.75 -45.60 -13.12
CA ARG A 160 2.87 -46.31 -13.75
C ARG A 160 2.34 -46.92 -15.04
N GLU A 161 2.72 -46.37 -16.20
CA GLU A 161 2.40 -46.96 -17.50
C GLU A 161 3.07 -48.35 -17.61
N THR A 162 2.25 -49.39 -17.74
CA THR A 162 2.69 -50.73 -18.11
C THR A 162 2.90 -50.76 -19.63
N PRO A 163 4.06 -51.18 -20.15
CA PRO A 163 4.28 -51.23 -21.59
C PRO A 163 3.53 -52.41 -22.23
N ALA A 164 2.80 -52.12 -23.31
CA ALA A 164 2.15 -53.10 -24.19
C ALA A 164 3.19 -53.83 -25.10
N PRO A 165 2.92 -55.06 -25.57
CA PRO A 165 3.89 -55.89 -26.30
C PRO A 165 4.12 -55.45 -27.77
N PRO A 166 5.24 -55.87 -28.40
CA PRO A 166 5.75 -55.30 -29.65
C PRO A 166 5.16 -55.99 -30.89
N ASN A 167 5.00 -55.25 -31.99
CA ASN A 167 4.75 -55.84 -33.31
C ASN A 167 5.77 -55.32 -34.33
N GLU A 168 6.42 -56.29 -34.98
CA GLU A 168 7.49 -56.15 -35.97
C GLU A 168 6.94 -55.72 -37.34
N HIS A 169 7.56 -54.73 -37.99
CA HIS A 169 8.00 -54.77 -39.41
C HIS A 169 8.61 -53.40 -39.83
N ASN A 170 9.87 -53.44 -40.24
CA ASN A 170 10.64 -52.45 -41.03
C ASN A 170 11.36 -53.26 -42.14
N PRO A 171 12.07 -52.73 -43.18
CA PRO A 171 12.60 -51.36 -43.39
C PRO A 171 12.55 -50.95 -44.90
N PRO A 172 13.48 -50.16 -45.53
CA PRO A 172 14.49 -49.20 -45.04
C PRO A 172 14.54 -47.86 -45.82
N THR A 173 15.06 -46.78 -45.22
CA THR A 173 16.19 -45.99 -45.79
C THR A 173 16.90 -45.19 -44.69
N VAL A 174 18.24 -45.21 -44.71
CA VAL A 174 19.24 -44.72 -43.75
C VAL A 174 19.70 -43.26 -44.05
N PRO A 175 20.74 -42.68 -43.40
CA PRO A 175 20.71 -42.00 -42.11
C PRO A 175 21.28 -40.55 -42.18
N ASN A 176 21.10 -39.70 -41.17
CA ASN A 176 22.18 -38.76 -40.84
C ASN A 176 22.20 -38.37 -39.36
N ASN A 177 23.42 -38.31 -38.86
CA ASN A 177 23.85 -38.28 -37.47
C ASN A 177 24.06 -36.84 -36.96
N ASN A 178 24.14 -36.73 -35.63
CA ASN A 178 24.80 -35.70 -34.81
C ASN A 178 23.88 -34.87 -33.89
N ASN A 179 23.69 -35.42 -32.69
CA ASN A 179 23.58 -34.68 -31.42
C ASN A 179 25.01 -34.31 -30.92
N PRO A 180 25.22 -33.53 -29.83
CA PRO A 180 24.25 -32.94 -28.91
C PRO A 180 24.49 -31.44 -28.60
N ASP A 181 23.49 -30.72 -28.06
CA ASP A 181 23.63 -30.11 -26.73
C ASP A 181 22.33 -29.44 -26.28
N VAL A 182 21.73 -30.09 -25.28
CA VAL A 182 20.56 -29.64 -24.55
C VAL A 182 20.98 -28.52 -23.60
N THR A 183 20.56 -27.28 -23.85
CA THR A 183 20.37 -26.30 -22.78
C THR A 183 18.97 -25.74 -22.80
N ASN A 184 18.09 -26.43 -22.07
CA ASN A 184 16.76 -25.97 -21.72
C ASN A 184 16.89 -24.72 -20.83
N ARG A 185 16.62 -23.51 -21.36
CA ARG A 185 16.66 -22.24 -20.59
C ARG A 185 15.36 -21.46 -20.77
N LEU A 186 14.44 -21.59 -19.80
CA LEU A 186 13.07 -21.04 -19.84
C LEU A 186 12.91 -19.57 -19.39
N ARG A 187 13.97 -18.77 -19.16
CA ARG A 187 13.81 -17.32 -18.90
C ARG A 187 15.00 -16.47 -19.41
N PRO A 188 14.74 -15.33 -20.07
CA PRO A 188 15.79 -14.38 -20.40
C PRO A 188 16.32 -13.70 -19.12
N ARG A 189 17.64 -13.73 -18.93
CA ARG A 189 18.32 -12.94 -17.89
C ARG A 189 18.71 -11.57 -18.47
N ARG A 190 18.55 -10.53 -17.66
CA ARG A 190 19.06 -9.19 -17.98
C ARG A 190 20.56 -9.15 -17.65
N ASN A 191 21.39 -8.81 -18.62
CA ASN A 191 22.81 -8.50 -18.38
C ASN A 191 22.90 -7.21 -17.56
N ILE A 192 23.30 -7.33 -16.29
CA ILE A 192 23.52 -6.18 -15.40
C ILE A 192 24.95 -5.71 -15.62
N ARG A 193 25.13 -4.54 -16.26
CA ARG A 193 26.42 -3.84 -16.28
C ARG A 193 26.58 -3.07 -14.97
N ILE A 194 27.73 -3.24 -14.32
CA ILE A 194 28.07 -2.53 -13.09
C ILE A 194 28.28 -1.04 -13.42
N PRO A 195 27.72 -0.09 -12.64
CA PRO A 195 27.91 1.34 -12.83
C PRO A 195 29.40 1.75 -12.76
N SER A 196 29.82 2.69 -13.61
CA SER A 196 31.22 3.14 -13.74
C SER A 196 31.86 3.61 -12.44
N LYS A 197 31.06 4.14 -11.50
CA LYS A 197 31.53 4.65 -10.20
C LYS A 197 32.16 3.62 -9.25
N PHE A 198 32.06 2.32 -9.57
CA PHE A 198 32.60 1.24 -8.74
C PHE A 198 33.90 0.65 -9.32
N LYS A 199 34.49 1.27 -10.36
CA LYS A 199 35.78 0.82 -10.93
C LYS A 199 36.98 1.15 -10.05
N ASP A 200 36.84 2.13 -9.15
CA ASP A 200 37.97 2.69 -8.41
C ASP A 200 38.03 2.19 -6.96
N PHE A 201 37.21 1.19 -6.59
CA PHE A 201 37.18 0.64 -5.24
C PHE A 201 37.95 -0.68 -5.20
N VAL A 202 39.21 -0.63 -4.76
CA VAL A 202 40.01 -1.80 -4.40
C VAL A 202 39.81 -2.06 -2.91
N MET A 203 39.48 -3.30 -2.56
CA MET A 203 39.34 -3.77 -1.17
C MET A 203 40.69 -4.21 -0.61
#